data_AF-A0A4Q7WRE4-F1
#
_entry.id   AF-A0A4Q7WRE4-F1
#
_cell.length_a   1.000
_cell.length_b   1.000
_cell.length_c   1.000
_cell.angle_alpha   90.00
_cell.angle_beta   90.00
_cell.angle_gamma   90.00
#
_symmetry.space_group_name_H-M   'P 1'
#
loop_
_entity.id
_entity.type
_entity.pdbx_description
1 polymer ?
#
loop_
_entity_poly.entity_id
_entity_poly.type
_entity_poly.pdbx_seq_one_letter_code
_entity_poly.pdbx_strand_id
1 'polypeptide(L)'
;METTSRAVEEAPAAEGGQQVTSPRRAVDRYLEAPFPWYGLDEAFTGPRWLMQVGTAADGAVEHGAIGHGEEPSVRHETSGEDRGKFAVVVTVAANPVRRSADGTGLLEATSVSSAAWLAGLGLLSHTWPGQLDHSLRDDWLDQQTETAWALADDLAGSAWSTLSLPVDGVSAPFHYRESEFGWVLAGSTGQGVHVGAYGRGMSAYGLGFAVIKDIAAYA
;
A
#
# COMPACT_ATOMS: atom_id res chain seq x y z
N MET A 1 41.44 31.60 41.59
CA MET A 1 40.88 30.53 42.42
C MET A 1 39.44 30.92 42.72
N GLU A 2 38.52 29.93 42.74
CA GLU A 2 37.03 30.01 42.88
C GLU A 2 36.27 30.34 41.56
N THR A 3 35.73 29.38 40.79
CA THR A 3 34.57 28.43 40.91
C THR A 3 33.17 29.05 40.77
N THR A 4 32.47 28.72 39.68
CA THR A 4 31.00 28.49 39.63
C THR A 4 30.64 27.62 38.41
N SER A 5 29.64 26.75 38.63
CA SER A 5 29.22 25.60 37.82
C SER A 5 27.91 25.85 37.05
N ARG A 6 27.53 24.85 36.20
CA ARG A 6 26.21 24.57 35.58
C ARG A 6 25.81 25.47 34.39
N ALA A 7 25.10 25.01 33.35
CA ALA A 7 24.43 23.75 33.05
C ALA A 7 24.30 23.57 31.52
N VAL A 8 24.12 22.31 31.11
CA VAL A 8 23.72 21.84 29.78
C VAL A 8 22.34 22.37 29.43
N GLU A 9 22.16 22.89 28.22
CA GLU A 9 20.86 22.95 27.56
C GLU A 9 21.04 22.45 26.12
N GLU A 10 20.86 21.13 25.99
CA GLU A 10 20.76 20.41 24.73
C GLU A 10 19.34 20.69 24.20
N ALA A 11 19.25 21.51 23.15
CA ALA A 11 17.98 21.79 22.49
C ALA A 11 17.46 20.51 21.81
N PRO A 12 16.16 20.17 21.92
CA PRO A 12 15.64 18.95 21.33
C PRO A 12 15.64 19.06 19.81
N ALA A 13 16.21 18.04 19.17
CA ALA A 13 16.19 17.86 17.73
C ALA A 13 14.74 17.70 17.23
N ALA A 14 14.43 18.44 16.17
CA ALA A 14 13.14 18.40 15.48
C ALA A 14 12.82 16.99 14.96
N GLU A 15 11.66 16.48 15.38
CA GLU A 15 10.98 15.33 14.77
C GLU A 15 10.56 15.70 13.34
N GLY A 16 10.88 14.83 12.38
CA GLY A 16 10.60 15.05 10.96
C GLY A 16 11.42 14.16 10.01
N GLY A 17 12.33 13.34 10.53
CA GLY A 17 12.98 12.29 9.76
C GLY A 17 12.11 11.04 9.72
N GLN A 18 11.64 10.68 8.53
CA GLN A 18 11.03 9.38 8.23
C GLN A 18 11.93 8.28 8.81
N GLN A 19 11.50 7.70 9.93
CA GLN A 19 12.33 6.81 10.72
C GLN A 19 12.51 5.52 9.92
N VAL A 20 13.69 5.33 9.35
CA VAL A 20 14.04 4.11 8.59
C VAL A 20 13.88 2.94 9.55
N THR A 21 12.76 2.22 9.43
CA THR A 21 12.50 1.02 10.21
C THR A 21 13.48 -0.04 9.75
N SER A 22 14.24 -0.62 10.70
CA SER A 22 15.14 -1.71 10.35
C SER A 22 14.34 -2.86 9.72
N PRO A 23 14.87 -3.62 8.75
CA PRO A 23 14.14 -4.70 8.07
C PRO A 23 13.49 -5.68 9.06
N ARG A 24 14.19 -5.95 10.17
CA ARG A 24 13.70 -6.78 11.27
C ARG A 24 12.42 -6.21 11.94
N ARG A 25 12.37 -4.90 12.17
CA ARG A 25 11.18 -4.22 12.73
C ARG A 25 10.03 -4.19 11.74
N ALA A 26 10.30 -4.15 10.43
CA ALA A 26 9.26 -4.28 9.43
C ALA A 26 8.61 -5.67 9.53
N VAL A 27 9.41 -6.74 9.50
CA VAL A 27 8.93 -8.14 9.63
C VAL A 27 8.10 -8.35 10.89
N ASP A 28 8.56 -7.86 12.05
CA ASP A 28 7.86 -8.01 13.33
C ASP A 28 6.41 -7.50 13.23
N ARG A 29 6.19 -6.36 12.56
CA ARG A 29 4.85 -5.79 12.35
C ARG A 29 3.98 -6.60 11.41
N TYR A 30 4.55 -7.23 10.39
CA TYR A 30 3.78 -8.18 9.57
C TYR A 30 3.35 -9.40 10.38
N LEU A 31 4.21 -9.90 11.26
CA LEU A 31 3.91 -11.07 12.09
C LEU A 31 2.85 -10.80 13.17
N GLU A 32 2.64 -9.53 13.56
CA GLU A 32 1.59 -9.10 14.49
C GLU A 32 0.18 -9.09 13.88
N ALA A 33 0.05 -9.22 12.55
CA ALA A 33 -1.24 -9.12 11.88
C ALA A 33 -2.16 -10.32 12.18
N PRO A 34 -3.44 -10.10 12.55
CA PRO A 34 -4.37 -11.17 12.87
C PRO A 34 -5.00 -11.83 11.63
N PHE A 35 -4.43 -11.62 10.44
CA PHE A 35 -4.96 -12.07 9.15
C PHE A 35 -3.81 -12.46 8.20
N PRO A 36 -4.07 -13.31 7.19
CA PRO A 36 -3.04 -13.72 6.24
C PRO A 36 -2.65 -12.59 5.28
N TRP A 37 -1.36 -12.46 5.01
CA TRP A 37 -0.84 -11.58 3.97
C TRP A 37 -0.92 -12.23 2.59
N TYR A 38 -1.26 -11.46 1.57
CA TYR A 38 -1.25 -11.90 0.18
C TYR A 38 -0.14 -11.23 -0.63
N GLY A 39 0.40 -11.98 -1.58
CA GLY A 39 1.35 -11.51 -2.58
C GLY A 39 1.06 -12.16 -3.94
N LEU A 40 1.94 -11.92 -4.92
CA LEU A 40 1.91 -12.68 -6.16
C LEU A 40 2.29 -14.14 -5.88
N ASP A 41 1.59 -15.06 -6.54
CA ASP A 41 1.75 -16.49 -6.37
C ASP A 41 3.13 -17.02 -6.81
N GLU A 42 3.31 -18.34 -6.71
CA GLU A 42 4.57 -19.01 -7.02
C GLU A 42 4.94 -18.92 -8.52
N ALA A 43 4.03 -18.52 -9.42
CA ALA A 43 4.36 -18.28 -10.82
C ALA A 43 5.22 -17.02 -11.00
N PHE A 44 5.14 -16.07 -10.07
CA PHE A 44 6.06 -14.93 -10.03
C PHE A 44 7.39 -15.35 -9.40
N THR A 45 8.48 -15.23 -10.15
CA THR A 45 9.83 -15.63 -9.69
C THR A 45 10.77 -14.45 -9.44
N GLY A 46 10.27 -13.21 -9.54
CA GLY A 46 11.06 -12.02 -9.32
C GLY A 46 11.33 -11.72 -7.84
N PRO A 47 12.16 -10.70 -7.57
CA PRO A 47 12.40 -10.20 -6.21
C PRO A 47 11.11 -9.68 -5.56
N ARG A 48 11.10 -9.71 -4.24
CA ARG A 48 9.98 -9.29 -3.39
C ARG A 48 10.51 -8.47 -2.21
N TRP A 49 9.74 -7.50 -1.74
CA TRP A 49 10.13 -6.62 -0.64
C TRP A 49 8.94 -6.19 0.20
N LEU A 50 9.18 -5.97 1.49
CA LEU A 50 8.17 -5.49 2.43
C LEU A 50 8.07 -3.97 2.39
N MET A 51 6.83 -3.45 2.35
CA MET A 51 6.56 -2.04 2.62
C MET A 51 6.13 -1.84 4.08
N GLN A 52 5.76 -0.63 4.48
CA GLN A 52 5.22 -0.41 5.82
C GLN A 52 3.80 -0.99 5.96
N VAL A 53 3.45 -1.39 7.19
CA VAL A 53 2.08 -1.73 7.56
C VAL A 53 1.37 -0.51 8.16
N GLY A 54 0.07 -0.40 7.92
CA GLY A 54 -0.79 0.55 8.60
C GLY A 54 -1.43 -0.06 9.84
N THR A 55 -1.41 0.68 10.94
CA THR A 55 -2.02 0.29 12.21
C THR A 55 -3.13 1.25 12.60
N ALA A 56 -4.19 0.75 13.22
CA ALA A 56 -5.22 1.57 13.82
C ALA A 56 -4.71 2.31 15.07
N ALA A 57 -5.52 3.21 15.62
CA ALA A 57 -5.19 3.96 16.83
C ALA A 57 -4.97 3.08 18.08
N ASP A 58 -5.56 1.88 18.12
CA ASP A 58 -5.35 0.88 19.17
C ASP A 58 -4.08 0.03 18.96
N GLY A 59 -3.34 0.28 17.88
CA GLY A 59 -2.12 -0.43 17.52
C GLY A 59 -2.33 -1.71 16.71
N ALA A 60 -3.57 -2.11 16.43
CA ALA A 60 -3.84 -3.29 15.61
C ALA A 60 -3.47 -3.04 14.14
N VAL A 61 -2.76 -3.99 13.53
CA VAL A 61 -2.46 -3.95 12.08
C VAL A 61 -3.76 -4.05 11.30
N GLU A 62 -3.96 -3.17 10.32
CA GLU A 62 -5.17 -3.12 9.48
C GLU A 62 -4.89 -3.45 8.03
N HIS A 63 -3.74 -3.02 7.54
CA HIS A 63 -3.33 -3.24 6.16
C HIS A 63 -1.81 -3.18 6.03
N GLY A 64 -1.32 -3.60 4.88
CA GLY A 64 0.10 -3.62 4.56
C GLY A 64 0.30 -3.98 3.10
N ALA A 65 1.50 -3.76 2.58
CA ALA A 65 1.76 -3.85 1.15
C ALA A 65 3.08 -4.54 0.85
N ILE A 66 3.08 -5.37 -0.19
CA ILE A 66 4.22 -6.21 -0.54
C ILE A 66 4.54 -6.00 -2.02
N GLY A 67 5.76 -5.57 -2.29
CA GLY A 67 6.23 -5.29 -3.64
C GLY A 67 6.83 -6.52 -4.33
N HIS A 68 6.72 -6.53 -5.65
CA HIS A 68 7.15 -7.59 -6.56
C HIS A 68 7.77 -6.96 -7.82
N GLY A 69 8.99 -7.36 -8.21
CA GLY A 69 9.74 -6.77 -9.34
C GLY A 69 10.82 -5.74 -8.97
N GLU A 70 10.89 -4.60 -9.65
CA GLU A 70 11.87 -3.56 -9.32
C GLU A 70 11.32 -2.64 -8.24
N GLU A 71 12.05 -2.48 -7.13
CA GLU A 71 11.64 -1.51 -6.10
C GLU A 71 11.64 -0.09 -6.69
N PRO A 72 10.48 0.59 -6.74
CA PRO A 72 10.37 1.88 -7.39
C PRO A 72 11.19 2.93 -6.64
N SER A 73 12.20 3.49 -7.29
CA SER A 73 12.95 4.60 -6.74
C SER A 73 12.28 5.93 -7.07
N VAL A 74 12.23 6.85 -6.10
CA VAL A 74 11.76 8.25 -6.22
C VAL A 74 12.54 9.09 -7.25
N ARG A 75 13.54 8.51 -7.94
CA ARG A 75 14.38 9.24 -8.89
C ARG A 75 13.55 9.67 -10.10
N HIS A 76 13.67 10.96 -10.42
CA HIS A 76 12.99 11.62 -11.53
C HIS A 76 12.91 10.73 -12.77
N GLU A 77 11.69 10.46 -13.23
CA GLU A 77 11.43 9.83 -14.51
C GLU A 77 12.13 10.66 -15.60
N THR A 78 13.23 10.13 -16.11
CA THR A 78 13.85 10.67 -17.32
C THR A 78 13.02 10.11 -18.46
N SER A 79 12.48 10.99 -19.28
CA SER A 79 11.53 10.68 -20.35
C SER A 79 11.88 9.39 -21.11
N GLY A 80 10.96 8.42 -21.13
CA GLY A 80 10.82 7.52 -22.27
C GLY A 80 10.83 6.01 -22.02
N GLU A 81 11.82 5.44 -21.32
CA GLU A 81 12.11 4.00 -21.56
C GLU A 81 12.30 3.09 -20.34
N ASP A 82 12.44 3.61 -19.12
CA ASP A 82 12.65 2.77 -17.93
C ASP A 82 11.60 3.05 -16.84
N ARG A 83 10.34 2.78 -17.18
CA ARG A 83 9.25 2.73 -16.20
C ARG A 83 9.42 1.43 -15.42
N GLY A 84 10.03 1.51 -14.24
CA GLY A 84 10.37 0.34 -13.42
C GLY A 84 9.25 -0.71 -13.37
N LYS A 85 9.62 -1.99 -13.51
CA LYS A 85 8.66 -3.08 -13.67
C LYS A 85 8.28 -3.66 -12.32
N PHE A 86 7.13 -3.26 -11.80
CA PHE A 86 6.70 -3.70 -10.49
C PHE A 86 5.19 -3.91 -10.38
N ALA A 87 4.81 -4.70 -9.38
CA ALA A 87 3.47 -4.74 -8.82
C ALA A 87 3.57 -4.73 -7.29
N VAL A 88 2.61 -4.08 -6.64
CA VAL A 88 2.47 -4.07 -5.19
C VAL A 88 1.10 -4.64 -4.85
N VAL A 89 1.08 -5.60 -3.92
CA VAL A 89 -0.12 -6.23 -3.40
C VAL A 89 -0.40 -5.66 -2.02
N VAL A 90 -1.54 -4.99 -1.87
CA VAL A 90 -2.06 -4.45 -0.62
C VAL A 90 -3.06 -5.45 -0.04
N THR A 91 -2.82 -5.89 1.18
CA THR A 91 -3.79 -6.69 1.94
C THR A 91 -4.46 -5.81 2.98
N VAL A 92 -5.78 -5.86 3.06
CA VAL A 92 -6.60 -5.12 4.04
C VAL A 92 -7.45 -6.13 4.81
N ALA A 93 -7.38 -6.11 6.14
CA ALA A 93 -8.26 -6.91 7.00
C ALA A 93 -9.73 -6.67 6.64
N ALA A 94 -10.58 -7.69 6.52
CA ALA A 94 -12.02 -7.46 6.41
C ALA A 94 -12.62 -7.24 7.80
N ASN A 95 -13.14 -6.05 8.03
CA ASN A 95 -13.78 -5.63 9.27
C ASN A 95 -15.13 -4.99 8.92
N PRO A 96 -16.22 -5.78 8.85
CA PRO A 96 -17.51 -5.29 8.38
C PRO A 96 -18.18 -4.30 9.35
N VAL A 97 -17.78 -4.26 10.63
CA VAL A 97 -18.25 -3.30 11.63
C VAL A 97 -17.18 -3.13 12.72
N ARG A 98 -16.62 -1.92 12.88
CA ARG A 98 -15.81 -1.57 14.06
C ARG A 98 -16.57 -0.63 14.99
N ARG A 99 -16.35 -0.73 16.29
CA ARG A 99 -16.68 0.33 17.26
C ARG A 99 -15.44 1.17 17.49
N SER A 100 -15.61 2.48 17.62
CA SER A 100 -14.54 3.40 18.02
C SER A 100 -13.95 2.98 19.37
N ALA A 101 -12.64 3.18 19.54
CA ALA A 101 -11.92 2.76 20.75
C ALA A 101 -12.42 3.46 22.03
N ASP A 102 -13.02 4.64 21.89
CA ASP A 102 -13.67 5.41 22.96
C ASP A 102 -15.17 5.06 23.15
N GLY A 103 -15.69 4.12 22.35
CA GLY A 103 -17.08 3.68 22.39
C GLY A 103 -18.11 4.67 21.84
N THR A 104 -17.67 5.78 21.23
CA THR A 104 -18.57 6.89 20.83
C THR A 104 -19.15 6.75 19.41
N GLY A 105 -18.66 5.81 18.60
CA GLY A 105 -19.10 5.67 17.21
C GLY A 105 -18.83 4.30 16.60
N LEU A 106 -19.33 4.11 15.38
CA LEU A 106 -18.94 3.02 14.48
C LEU A 106 -17.84 3.56 13.56
N LEU A 107 -16.72 2.84 13.44
CA LEU A 107 -15.71 3.14 12.43
C LEU A 107 -16.12 2.50 11.09
N GLU A 108 -15.64 3.11 10.01
CA GLU A 108 -15.92 2.66 8.65
C GLU A 108 -15.49 1.20 8.44
N ALA A 109 -16.34 0.44 7.76
CA ALA A 109 -16.05 -0.95 7.43
C ALA A 109 -14.94 -1.00 6.39
N THR A 110 -13.90 -1.80 6.61
CA THR A 110 -12.94 -2.06 5.55
C THR A 110 -13.61 -2.92 4.48
N SER A 111 -13.43 -2.51 3.23
CA SER A 111 -14.12 -3.10 2.07
C SER A 111 -13.17 -3.24 0.88
N VAL A 112 -13.69 -3.79 -0.23
CA VAL A 112 -12.97 -3.80 -1.51
C VAL A 112 -12.65 -2.37 -1.96
N SER A 113 -13.52 -1.40 -1.66
CA SER A 113 -13.29 0.03 -1.92
C SER A 113 -12.08 0.54 -1.15
N SER A 114 -11.94 0.20 0.14
CA SER A 114 -10.75 0.55 0.93
C SER A 114 -9.46 0.00 0.31
N ALA A 115 -9.51 -1.24 -0.20
CA ALA A 115 -8.38 -1.86 -0.87
C ALA A 115 -8.05 -1.19 -2.24
N ALA A 116 -9.07 -0.82 -3.01
CA ALA A 116 -8.91 -0.08 -4.27
C ALA A 116 -8.30 1.30 -4.05
N TRP A 117 -8.76 2.02 -3.02
CA TRP A 117 -8.25 3.34 -2.65
C TRP A 117 -6.78 3.28 -2.23
N LEU A 118 -6.41 2.36 -1.33
CA LEU A 118 -5.01 2.17 -0.91
C LEU A 118 -4.10 1.80 -2.08
N ALA A 119 -4.56 0.97 -3.01
CA ALA A 119 -3.81 0.63 -4.21
C ALA A 119 -3.65 1.84 -5.16
N GLY A 120 -4.70 2.65 -5.33
CA GLY A 120 -4.65 3.89 -6.11
C GLY A 120 -3.66 4.91 -5.53
N LEU A 121 -3.71 5.14 -4.21
CA LEU A 121 -2.75 5.99 -3.50
C LEU A 121 -1.31 5.49 -3.63
N GLY A 122 -1.11 4.18 -3.51
CA GLY A 122 0.19 3.55 -3.70
C GLY A 122 0.76 3.83 -5.08
N LEU A 123 -0.04 3.70 -6.14
CA LEU A 123 0.39 4.00 -7.50
C LEU A 123 0.82 5.47 -7.64
N LEU A 124 0.00 6.41 -7.16
CA LEU A 124 0.26 7.86 -7.23
C LEU A 124 1.51 8.28 -6.46
N SER A 125 1.79 7.62 -5.33
CA SER A 125 2.99 7.87 -4.52
C SER A 125 4.30 7.57 -5.27
N HIS A 126 4.24 6.80 -6.36
CA HIS A 126 5.40 6.41 -7.17
C HIS A 126 5.35 6.96 -8.59
N THR A 127 4.30 7.69 -8.95
CA THR A 127 4.12 8.30 -10.27
C THR A 127 3.72 9.76 -10.11
N TRP A 128 4.66 10.68 -10.27
CA TRP A 128 4.35 12.10 -10.39
C TRP A 128 4.99 12.70 -11.64
N PRO A 129 4.39 13.76 -12.21
CA PRO A 129 5.03 14.52 -13.27
C PRO A 129 6.35 15.11 -12.76
N GLY A 130 7.47 14.75 -13.40
CA GLY A 130 8.83 15.07 -12.92
C GLY A 130 9.19 16.56 -12.84
N GLN A 131 8.28 17.47 -13.20
CA GLN A 131 8.50 18.93 -13.25
C GLN A 131 7.67 19.74 -12.23
N LEU A 132 6.92 19.11 -11.31
CA LEU A 132 6.17 19.84 -10.30
C LEU A 132 7.07 20.26 -9.13
N ASP A 133 6.99 21.54 -8.73
CA ASP A 133 7.51 21.99 -7.44
C ASP A 133 6.75 21.34 -6.27
N HIS A 134 7.25 21.51 -5.04
CA HIS A 134 6.69 20.79 -3.89
C HIS A 134 5.22 21.16 -3.60
N SER A 135 4.85 22.43 -3.68
CA SER A 135 3.46 22.88 -3.50
C SER A 135 2.53 22.33 -4.57
N LEU A 136 2.95 22.39 -5.84
CA LEU A 136 2.15 21.91 -6.95
C LEU A 136 2.04 20.38 -6.96
N ARG A 137 3.04 19.68 -6.41
CA ARG A 137 2.97 18.24 -6.16
C ARG A 137 1.94 17.91 -5.10
N ASP A 138 1.95 18.63 -3.97
CA ASP A 138 1.02 18.38 -2.87
C ASP A 138 -0.42 18.63 -3.34
N ASP A 139 -0.67 19.76 -4.01
CA ASP A 139 -1.98 20.07 -4.61
C ASP A 139 -2.43 19.02 -5.64
N TRP A 140 -1.49 18.50 -6.45
CA TRP A 140 -1.78 17.45 -7.41
C TRP A 140 -2.10 16.12 -6.73
N LEU A 141 -1.34 15.75 -5.69
CA LEU A 141 -1.59 14.53 -4.91
C LEU A 141 -2.93 14.57 -4.21
N ASP A 142 -3.32 15.72 -3.64
CA ASP A 142 -4.62 15.90 -3.01
C ASP A 142 -5.75 15.68 -4.03
N GLN A 143 -5.66 16.29 -5.22
CA GLN A 143 -6.65 16.09 -6.29
C GLN A 143 -6.74 14.63 -6.76
N GLN A 144 -5.60 13.96 -6.90
CA GLN A 144 -5.57 12.56 -7.30
C GLN A 144 -6.09 11.64 -6.19
N THR A 145 -5.86 11.99 -4.92
CA THR A 145 -6.39 11.27 -3.75
C THR A 145 -7.92 11.35 -3.70
N GLU A 146 -8.49 12.54 -3.88
CA GLU A 146 -9.95 12.73 -3.98
C GLU A 146 -10.54 11.95 -5.16
N THR A 147 -9.86 11.96 -6.31
CA THR A 147 -10.29 11.19 -7.48
C THR A 147 -10.24 9.68 -7.21
N ALA A 148 -9.16 9.20 -6.58
CA ALA A 148 -9.02 7.80 -6.20
C ALA A 148 -10.10 7.37 -5.20
N TRP A 149 -10.48 8.24 -4.26
CA TRP A 149 -11.58 8.01 -3.33
C TRP A 149 -12.91 7.86 -4.07
N ALA A 150 -13.26 8.82 -4.93
CA ALA A 150 -14.51 8.77 -5.70
C ALA A 150 -14.60 7.52 -6.60
N LEU A 151 -13.48 7.11 -7.21
CA LEU A 151 -13.41 5.89 -8.01
C LEU A 151 -13.55 4.63 -7.15
N ALA A 152 -12.95 4.60 -5.97
CA ALA A 152 -13.04 3.47 -5.07
C ALA A 152 -14.44 3.33 -4.46
N ASP A 153 -15.18 4.43 -4.26
CA ASP A 153 -16.55 4.39 -3.73
C ASP A 153 -17.53 3.74 -4.73
N ASP A 154 -17.38 4.01 -6.04
CA ASP A 154 -18.22 3.42 -7.09
C ASP A 154 -17.50 2.33 -7.91
N LEU A 155 -17.21 1.18 -7.29
CA LEU A 155 -16.58 0.04 -7.96
C LEU A 155 -17.45 -0.61 -9.05
N ALA A 156 -18.76 -0.35 -9.06
CA ALA A 156 -19.70 -0.80 -10.09
C ALA A 156 -19.80 0.20 -11.26
N GLY A 157 -19.19 1.38 -11.12
CA GLY A 157 -19.18 2.44 -12.11
C GLY A 157 -18.43 2.06 -13.38
N SER A 158 -18.71 2.79 -14.46
CA SER A 158 -18.15 2.53 -15.79
C SER A 158 -16.62 2.74 -15.91
N ALA A 159 -16.00 3.33 -14.88
CA ALA A 159 -14.55 3.48 -14.80
C ALA A 159 -13.83 2.16 -14.50
N TRP A 160 -14.56 1.15 -14.02
CA TRP A 160 -14.04 -0.17 -13.69
C TRP A 160 -14.50 -1.22 -14.69
N SER A 161 -13.64 -2.20 -14.90
CA SER A 161 -13.97 -3.46 -15.56
C SER A 161 -13.74 -4.62 -14.60
N THR A 162 -14.14 -5.83 -14.98
CA THR A 162 -13.91 -7.03 -14.15
C THR A 162 -12.85 -7.93 -14.79
N LEU A 163 -11.83 -8.28 -14.00
CA LEU A 163 -10.89 -9.35 -14.33
C LEU A 163 -11.16 -10.57 -13.44
N SER A 164 -10.98 -11.76 -14.01
CA SER A 164 -11.02 -13.01 -13.26
C SER A 164 -9.59 -13.49 -13.05
N LEU A 165 -9.12 -13.45 -11.81
CA LEU A 165 -7.74 -13.76 -11.45
C LEU A 165 -7.71 -14.89 -10.41
N PRO A 166 -6.72 -15.80 -10.45
CA PRO A 166 -6.59 -16.83 -9.43
C PRO A 166 -6.17 -16.24 -8.08
N VAL A 167 -6.86 -16.66 -7.02
CA VAL A 167 -6.53 -16.42 -5.61
C VAL A 167 -6.46 -17.78 -4.95
N ASP A 168 -5.29 -18.16 -4.43
CA ASP A 168 -5.00 -19.51 -3.91
C ASP A 168 -5.40 -20.62 -4.92
N GLY A 169 -5.19 -20.36 -6.21
CA GLY A 169 -5.56 -21.26 -7.31
C GLY A 169 -7.04 -21.28 -7.68
N VAL A 170 -7.90 -20.53 -6.99
CA VAL A 170 -9.33 -20.41 -7.28
C VAL A 170 -9.62 -19.11 -8.03
N SER A 171 -10.35 -19.20 -9.13
CA SER A 171 -10.74 -18.02 -9.92
C SER A 171 -11.66 -17.09 -9.11
N ALA A 172 -11.27 -15.82 -8.96
CA ALA A 172 -12.03 -14.80 -8.24
C ALA A 172 -12.16 -13.50 -9.07
N PRO A 173 -13.28 -12.77 -8.93
CA PRO A 173 -13.48 -11.50 -9.62
C PRO A 173 -12.73 -10.35 -8.93
N PHE A 174 -12.12 -9.48 -9.73
CA PHE A 174 -11.48 -8.24 -9.32
C PHE A 174 -11.99 -7.08 -10.15
N HIS A 175 -12.27 -5.95 -9.49
CA HIS A 175 -12.40 -4.66 -10.16
C HIS A 175 -11.04 -4.26 -10.69
N TYR A 176 -10.97 -3.82 -11.94
CA TYR A 176 -9.72 -3.48 -12.62
C TYR A 176 -9.88 -2.20 -13.43
N ARG A 177 -8.86 -1.35 -13.34
CA ARG A 177 -8.74 -0.10 -14.10
C ARG A 177 -7.30 0.12 -14.52
N GLU A 178 -7.11 0.58 -15.75
CA GLU A 178 -5.83 1.02 -16.29
C GLU A 178 -5.83 2.53 -16.52
N SER A 179 -4.64 3.14 -16.43
CA SER A 179 -4.39 4.56 -16.63
C SER A 179 -3.00 4.76 -17.25
N GLU A 180 -2.67 5.99 -17.62
CA GLU A 180 -1.34 6.32 -18.15
C GLU A 180 -0.19 6.07 -17.15
N PHE A 181 -0.50 6.02 -15.85
CA PHE A 181 0.44 5.83 -14.75
C PHE A 181 0.69 4.34 -14.43
N GLY A 182 -0.23 3.47 -14.84
CA GLY A 182 -0.24 2.05 -14.48
C GLY A 182 -1.66 1.55 -14.30
N TRP A 183 -1.81 0.44 -13.59
CA TRP A 183 -3.10 -0.17 -13.32
C TRP A 183 -3.35 -0.34 -11.84
N VAL A 184 -4.62 -0.44 -11.48
CA VAL A 184 -5.13 -0.76 -10.14
C VAL A 184 -6.16 -1.87 -10.27
N LEU A 185 -6.17 -2.79 -9.31
CA LEU A 185 -7.23 -3.76 -9.13
C LEU A 185 -7.58 -3.94 -7.66
N ALA A 186 -8.80 -4.39 -7.39
CA ALA A 186 -9.24 -4.71 -6.04
C ALA A 186 -10.31 -5.82 -6.04
N GLY A 187 -10.24 -6.68 -5.04
CA GLY A 187 -11.16 -7.81 -4.87
C GLY A 187 -11.14 -8.34 -3.44
N SER A 188 -11.92 -9.39 -3.22
CA SER A 188 -11.98 -10.09 -1.93
C SER A 188 -11.42 -11.49 -2.05
N THR A 189 -10.83 -11.98 -0.97
CA THR A 189 -10.37 -13.36 -0.86
C THR A 189 -11.37 -14.20 -0.06
N GLY A 190 -11.27 -15.52 -0.15
CA GLY A 190 -12.04 -16.42 0.72
C GLY A 190 -11.60 -16.43 2.18
N GLN A 191 -10.49 -15.76 2.53
CA GLN A 191 -9.86 -15.78 3.85
C GLN A 191 -10.17 -14.54 4.71
N GLY A 192 -11.22 -13.79 4.38
CA GLY A 192 -11.63 -12.63 5.18
C GLY A 192 -10.66 -11.44 5.10
N VAL A 193 -10.02 -11.25 3.94
CA VAL A 193 -9.26 -10.04 3.62
C VAL A 193 -9.62 -9.54 2.23
N HIS A 194 -9.48 -8.23 2.04
CA HIS A 194 -9.55 -7.60 0.73
C HIS A 194 -8.14 -7.42 0.18
N VAL A 195 -7.98 -7.65 -1.13
CA VAL A 195 -6.73 -7.47 -1.84
C VAL A 195 -6.90 -6.32 -2.81
N GLY A 196 -6.06 -5.30 -2.65
CA GLY A 196 -5.81 -4.29 -3.67
C GLY A 196 -4.47 -4.60 -4.33
N ALA A 197 -4.29 -4.29 -5.60
CA ALA A 197 -2.96 -4.29 -6.19
C ALA A 197 -2.83 -3.17 -7.21
N TYR A 198 -1.61 -2.70 -7.38
CA TYR A 198 -1.26 -1.74 -8.41
C TYR A 198 0.07 -2.11 -9.03
N GLY A 199 0.32 -1.65 -10.25
CA GLY A 199 1.58 -1.93 -10.90
C GLY A 199 1.80 -1.11 -12.16
N ARG A 200 3.05 -1.18 -12.64
CA ARG A 200 3.54 -0.47 -13.81
C ARG A 200 4.62 -1.29 -14.49
N GLY A 201 4.68 -1.21 -15.82
CA GLY A 201 5.67 -1.97 -16.62
C GLY A 201 5.45 -3.49 -16.64
N MET A 202 4.49 -4.00 -15.85
CA MET A 202 4.01 -5.38 -15.87
C MET A 202 2.52 -5.41 -16.20
N SER A 203 2.08 -6.48 -16.86
CA SER A 203 0.67 -6.72 -17.14
C SER A 203 -0.09 -7.13 -15.87
N ALA A 204 -1.27 -6.56 -15.65
CA ALA A 204 -2.23 -7.06 -14.65
C ALA A 204 -2.86 -8.40 -15.06
N TYR A 205 -2.96 -8.63 -16.37
CA TYR A 205 -3.50 -9.87 -16.93
C TYR A 205 -2.54 -11.02 -16.64
N GLY A 206 -3.07 -12.10 -16.06
CA GLY A 206 -2.32 -13.31 -15.73
C GLY A 206 -1.60 -13.26 -14.39
N LEU A 207 -1.80 -12.22 -13.58
CA LEU A 207 -1.39 -12.26 -12.18
C LEU A 207 -2.22 -13.27 -11.40
N GLY A 208 -1.58 -13.95 -10.47
CA GLY A 208 -2.23 -14.75 -9.45
C GLY A 208 -1.81 -14.30 -8.06
N PHE A 209 -2.74 -14.40 -7.11
CA PHE A 209 -2.51 -14.06 -5.71
C PHE A 209 -2.52 -15.31 -4.86
N ALA A 210 -1.65 -15.34 -3.85
CA ALA A 210 -1.64 -16.42 -2.88
C ALA A 210 -1.30 -15.90 -1.49
N VAL A 211 -1.77 -16.63 -0.48
CA VAL A 211 -1.30 -16.43 0.90
C VAL A 211 0.21 -16.64 0.97
N ILE A 212 0.89 -15.69 1.61
CA ILE A 212 2.33 -15.76 1.85
C ILE A 212 2.59 -16.71 3.01
N LYS A 213 3.33 -17.78 2.72
CA LYS A 213 3.65 -18.84 3.69
C LYS A 213 4.74 -18.41 4.67
N ASP A 214 5.69 -17.59 4.22
CA ASP A 214 6.81 -17.09 5.03
C ASP A 214 7.11 -15.63 4.66
N ILE A 215 6.63 -14.70 5.49
CA ILE A 215 6.82 -13.26 5.28
C ILE A 215 8.26 -12.81 5.59
N ALA A 216 8.99 -13.58 6.40
CA ALA A 216 10.37 -13.24 6.74
C ALA A 216 11.34 -13.42 5.56
N ALA A 217 10.95 -14.20 4.54
CA ALA A 217 11.72 -14.38 3.32
C ALA A 217 11.79 -13.12 2.42
N TYR A 218 11.10 -12.03 2.80
CA TYR A 218 10.91 -10.82 1.98
C TYR A 218 11.69 -9.62 2.54
N ALA A 219 12.55 -9.84 3.54
CA ALA A 219 13.27 -8.81 4.32
C ALA A 219 14.80 -8.88 4.19
#